data_AF-A0A2E8T3F9-F1
#
_entry.id   AF-A0A2E8T3F9-F1
#
_cell.length_a   1.000
_cell.length_b   1.000
_cell.length_c   1.000
_cell.angle_alpha   90.00
_cell.angle_beta   90.00
_cell.angle_gamma   90.00
#
_symmetry.space_group_name_H-M   'P 1'
#
loop_
_entity.id
_entity.type
_entity.pdbx_description
1 polymer ?
#
loop_
_entity_poly.entity_id
_entity_poly.type
_entity_poly.pdbx_seq_one_letter_code
_entity_poly.pdbx_strand_id
1 'polypeptide(L)'
;MKSTLKFLDLEFPEQLIVWAMRVWTRIGDEEASLHYILRDGLSKAGATNAYIDFDSTMTILNETSLLPYRTGCPDGCCENFQHLCAIEKIFLMTVSRLQSSSSIRVFHTNLNRFITQKGMHLVDEPIKQLADSLYKSNIRLPIQDWDLEFDIEYSGENMPQHRTFH
;
A
#
# COMPACT_ATOMS: atom_id res chain seq x y z
N MET A 1 -19.73 -13.28 -6.81
CA MET A 1 -20.12 -12.99 -5.41
C MET A 1 -18.91 -12.30 -4.81
N LYS A 2 -18.92 -10.96 -4.70
CA LYS A 2 -17.72 -10.18 -4.30
C LYS A 2 -17.22 -10.69 -2.95
N SER A 3 -16.05 -11.32 -2.93
CA SER A 3 -15.40 -11.76 -1.70
C SER A 3 -14.95 -10.51 -0.92
N THR A 4 -15.73 -10.14 0.08
CA THR A 4 -15.45 -9.01 0.97
C THR A 4 -14.61 -9.50 2.14
N LEU A 5 -13.34 -9.85 1.88
CA LEU A 5 -12.38 -10.19 2.93
C LEU A 5 -12.31 -9.07 3.96
N LYS A 6 -12.51 -9.40 5.24
CA LYS A 6 -12.50 -8.40 6.31
C LYS A 6 -11.11 -8.19 6.86
N PHE A 7 -10.86 -6.98 7.35
CA PHE A 7 -9.62 -6.64 8.05
C PHE A 7 -9.33 -7.58 9.22
N LEU A 8 -10.37 -7.93 9.99
CA LEU A 8 -10.25 -8.81 11.16
C LEU A 8 -10.02 -10.28 10.80
N ASP A 9 -10.21 -10.68 9.54
CA ASP A 9 -9.96 -12.04 9.07
C ASP A 9 -8.48 -12.25 8.68
N LEU A 10 -7.69 -11.18 8.63
CA LEU A 10 -6.25 -11.20 8.32
C LEU A 10 -5.41 -11.69 9.50
N GLU A 11 -4.22 -12.23 9.22
CA GLU A 11 -3.23 -12.49 10.28
C GLU A 11 -2.63 -11.19 10.80
N PHE A 12 -2.07 -11.20 12.01
CA PHE A 12 -1.51 -10.00 12.64
C PHE A 12 -0.51 -9.23 11.75
N PRO A 13 0.46 -9.87 11.06
CA PRO A 13 1.37 -9.16 10.16
C PRO A 13 0.64 -8.38 9.06
N GLU A 14 -0.41 -8.95 8.49
CA GLU A 14 -1.21 -8.32 7.43
C GLU A 14 -2.07 -7.19 8.02
N GLN A 15 -2.69 -7.41 9.18
CA GLN A 15 -3.44 -6.39 9.91
C GLN A 15 -2.56 -5.18 10.23
N LEU A 16 -1.32 -5.41 10.66
CA LEU A 16 -0.37 -4.34 10.97
C LEU A 16 -0.07 -3.47 9.75
N ILE A 17 0.17 -4.10 8.60
CA ILE A 17 0.49 -3.36 7.36
C ILE A 17 -0.75 -2.60 6.86
N VAL A 18 -1.92 -3.22 6.87
CA VAL A 18 -3.17 -2.55 6.46
C VAL A 18 -3.49 -1.39 7.40
N TRP A 19 -3.32 -1.57 8.71
CA TRP A 19 -3.44 -0.50 9.69
C TRP A 19 -2.45 0.64 9.40
N ALA A 20 -1.18 0.32 9.13
CA ALA A 20 -0.16 1.31 8.80
C ALA A 20 -0.52 2.12 7.56
N MET A 21 -1.02 1.46 6.50
CA MET A 21 -1.48 2.11 5.27
C MET A 21 -2.64 3.06 5.54
N ARG A 22 -3.62 2.62 6.34
CA ARG A 22 -4.80 3.41 6.72
C ARG A 22 -4.48 4.61 7.59
N VAL A 23 -3.51 4.47 8.50
CA VAL A 23 -2.99 5.61 9.27
C VAL A 23 -2.28 6.56 8.33
N TRP A 24 -1.44 6.05 7.43
CA TRP A 24 -0.67 6.88 6.51
C TRP A 24 -1.52 7.66 5.51
N THR A 25 -2.59 7.08 4.96
CA THR A 25 -3.50 7.82 4.06
C THR A 25 -4.19 8.98 4.77
N ARG A 26 -4.35 8.91 6.10
CA ARG A 26 -4.89 9.98 6.94
C ARG A 26 -3.85 11.02 7.36
N ILE A 27 -2.56 10.76 7.18
CA ILE A 27 -1.48 11.68 7.60
C ILE A 27 -1.60 13.05 6.91
N GLY A 28 -2.35 13.17 5.81
CA GLY A 28 -3.10 14.40 5.49
C GLY A 28 -2.34 15.72 5.51
N ASP A 29 -3.06 16.81 5.73
CA ASP A 29 -2.59 18.20 5.79
C ASP A 29 -2.08 18.58 7.21
N GLU A 30 -0.92 18.09 7.65
CA GLU A 30 -0.15 18.59 8.82
C GLU A 30 -0.28 17.90 10.20
N GLU A 31 -0.81 16.67 10.34
CA GLU A 31 -0.83 15.99 11.65
C GLU A 31 0.45 15.19 11.96
N ALA A 32 1.47 15.86 12.48
CA ALA A 32 2.71 15.22 13.00
C ALA A 32 2.44 14.12 14.04
N SER A 33 1.30 14.17 14.74
CA SER A 33 0.83 13.16 15.69
C SER A 33 0.58 11.80 15.02
N LEU A 34 0.09 11.77 13.77
CA LEU A 34 -0.18 10.52 13.06
C LEU A 34 1.12 9.84 12.58
N HIS A 35 2.13 10.61 12.18
CA HIS A 35 3.48 10.07 11.93
C HIS A 35 4.07 9.44 13.20
N TYR A 36 3.89 10.09 14.36
CA TYR A 36 4.31 9.53 15.65
C TYR A 36 3.56 8.23 15.97
N ILE A 37 2.24 8.20 15.82
CA ILE A 37 1.42 6.99 16.05
C ILE A 37 1.85 5.84 15.14
N LEU A 38 2.08 6.12 13.86
CA LEU A 38 2.55 5.13 12.88
C LEU A 38 3.91 4.55 13.29
N ARG A 39 4.87 5.42 13.62
CA ARG A 39 6.21 5.03 14.05
C ARG A 39 6.19 4.23 15.35
N ASP A 40 5.43 4.67 16.34
CA ASP A 40 5.29 4.01 17.64
C ASP A 40 4.62 2.63 17.49
N GLY A 41 3.57 2.52 16.68
CA GLY A 41 2.89 1.25 16.42
C GLY A 41 3.80 0.22 15.74
N LEU A 42 4.55 0.63 14.71
CA LEU A 42 5.54 -0.25 14.07
C LEU A 42 6.66 -0.66 15.05
N SER A 43 7.13 0.28 15.88
CA SER A 43 8.13 -0.01 16.90
C SER A 43 7.62 -1.00 17.95
N LYS A 44 6.38 -0.85 18.43
CA LYS A 44 5.75 -1.80 19.37
C LYS A 44 5.53 -3.19 18.77
N ALA A 45 5.35 -3.28 17.46
CA ALA A 45 5.31 -4.55 16.73
C ALA A 45 6.71 -5.16 16.50
N GLY A 46 7.80 -4.51 16.94
CA GLY A 46 9.17 -4.98 16.74
C GLY A 46 9.80 -4.56 15.41
N ALA A 47 9.11 -3.74 14.60
CA ALA A 47 9.54 -3.29 13.27
C ALA A 47 10.01 -1.83 13.27
N THR A 48 10.84 -1.43 14.25
CA THR A 48 11.28 -0.04 14.45
C THR A 48 11.90 0.59 13.19
N ASN A 49 12.65 -0.17 12.41
CA ASN A 49 13.34 0.32 11.21
C ASN A 49 12.43 0.39 9.97
N ALA A 50 11.28 -0.29 9.99
CA ALA A 50 10.40 -0.36 8.83
C ALA A 50 9.65 0.96 8.57
N TYR A 51 9.57 1.87 9.54
CA TYR A 51 8.84 3.13 9.40
C TYR A 51 9.33 3.99 8.24
N ILE A 52 10.65 4.17 8.10
CA ILE A 52 11.22 5.04 7.06
C ILE A 52 10.95 4.45 5.67
N ASP A 53 11.19 3.15 5.52
CA ASP A 53 10.96 2.44 4.26
C ASP A 53 9.47 2.43 3.89
N PHE A 54 8.60 2.28 4.90
CA PHE A 54 7.16 2.32 4.74
C PHE A 54 6.69 3.71 4.27
N ASP A 55 7.09 4.77 4.96
CA ASP A 55 6.72 6.14 4.66
C ASP A 55 7.21 6.56 3.25
N SER A 56 8.46 6.20 2.91
CA SER A 56 9.02 6.44 1.58
C SER A 56 8.24 5.70 0.48
N THR A 57 7.95 4.42 0.69
CA THR A 57 7.17 3.60 -0.25
C THR A 57 5.79 4.21 -0.48
N MET A 58 5.07 4.54 0.59
CA MET A 58 3.73 5.10 0.51
C MET A 58 3.70 6.49 -0.15
N THR A 59 4.70 7.33 0.12
CA THR A 59 4.86 8.64 -0.53
C THR A 59 4.98 8.49 -2.04
N ILE A 60 5.91 7.63 -2.50
CA ILE A 60 6.12 7.42 -3.93
C ILE A 60 4.91 6.77 -4.58
N LEU A 61 4.27 5.79 -3.92
CA LEU A 61 3.04 5.19 -4.44
C LEU A 61 1.96 6.25 -4.62
N ASN A 62 1.75 7.12 -3.64
CA ASN A 62 0.74 8.17 -3.72
C ASN A 62 1.01 9.21 -4.82
N GLU A 63 2.28 9.56 -5.06
CA GLU A 63 2.67 10.53 -6.11
C GLU A 63 2.64 9.94 -7.52
N THR A 64 2.83 8.63 -7.65
CA THR A 64 3.05 7.99 -8.96
C THR A 64 1.93 7.06 -9.41
N SER A 65 0.94 6.83 -8.53
CA SER A 65 -0.25 6.04 -8.84
C SER A 65 -1.18 6.75 -9.82
N LEU A 66 -1.77 5.97 -10.74
CA LEU A 66 -2.86 6.40 -11.62
C LEU A 66 -4.13 6.77 -10.84
N LEU A 67 -4.27 6.23 -9.62
CA LEU A 67 -5.28 6.55 -8.63
C LEU A 67 -4.57 6.85 -7.31
N PRO A 68 -4.41 8.13 -6.90
CA PRO A 68 -3.70 8.50 -5.67
C PRO A 68 -4.20 7.69 -4.49
N TYR A 69 -3.31 7.12 -3.69
CA TYR A 69 -3.68 6.31 -2.52
C TYR A 69 -4.64 7.03 -1.56
N ARG A 70 -4.50 8.37 -1.45
CA ARG A 70 -5.39 9.22 -0.66
C ARG A 70 -6.79 9.40 -1.25
N THR A 71 -6.96 9.26 -2.56
CA THR A 71 -8.23 9.53 -3.28
C THR A 71 -8.81 8.29 -3.97
N GLY A 72 -8.04 7.21 -4.03
CA GLY A 72 -8.28 6.03 -4.86
C GLY A 72 -8.89 4.85 -4.09
N CYS A 73 -9.69 5.12 -3.06
CA CYS A 73 -10.57 4.12 -2.46
C CYS A 73 -11.98 4.34 -3.05
N PRO A 74 -12.25 3.93 -4.31
CA PRO A 74 -13.37 4.44 -5.11
C PRO A 74 -14.73 3.90 -4.61
N ASP A 75 -14.68 2.86 -3.77
CA ASP A 75 -15.83 2.04 -3.42
C ASP A 75 -16.33 2.25 -1.98
N GLY A 76 -15.85 3.27 -1.26
CA GLY A 76 -16.20 3.44 0.16
C GLY A 76 -15.69 2.30 1.06
N CYS A 77 -14.83 1.39 0.56
CA CYS A 77 -14.20 0.31 1.33
C CYS A 77 -13.49 0.83 2.58
N CYS A 78 -13.00 2.07 2.51
CA CYS A 78 -12.31 2.78 3.58
C CYS A 78 -13.26 3.46 4.59
N GLU A 79 -14.56 3.65 4.28
CA GLU A 79 -15.48 4.42 5.14
C GLU A 79 -15.79 3.74 6.47
N ASN A 80 -15.76 2.39 6.50
CA ASN A 80 -16.02 1.63 7.72
C ASN A 80 -14.82 0.83 8.22
N PHE A 81 -13.66 0.87 7.54
CA PHE A 81 -12.45 0.12 7.90
C PHE A 81 -12.66 -1.40 8.09
N GLN A 82 -13.81 -1.96 7.69
CA GLN A 82 -14.14 -3.36 7.93
C GLN A 82 -13.59 -4.29 6.86
N HIS A 83 -13.44 -3.82 5.62
CA HIS A 83 -13.08 -4.65 4.46
C HIS A 83 -11.75 -4.21 3.86
N LEU A 84 -11.06 -5.12 3.17
CA LEU A 84 -9.87 -4.77 2.39
C LEU A 84 -10.26 -4.17 1.05
N CYS A 85 -9.61 -3.06 0.68
CA CYS A 85 -9.68 -2.54 -0.68
C CYS A 85 -8.68 -3.25 -1.61
N ALA A 86 -8.86 -3.13 -2.92
CA ALA A 86 -8.00 -3.80 -3.89
C ALA A 86 -6.53 -3.33 -3.81
N ILE A 87 -6.32 -2.06 -3.46
CA ILE A 87 -5.00 -1.48 -3.27
C ILE A 87 -4.27 -2.09 -2.05
N GLU A 88 -4.96 -2.23 -0.91
CA GLU A 88 -4.45 -2.94 0.27
C GLU A 88 -4.05 -4.38 -0.06
N LYS A 89 -4.91 -5.07 -0.83
CA LYS A 89 -4.65 -6.43 -1.29
C LYS A 89 -3.36 -6.51 -2.13
N ILE A 90 -3.23 -5.65 -3.13
CA ILE A 90 -2.04 -5.61 -4.01
C ILE A 90 -0.77 -5.32 -3.21
N PHE A 91 -0.83 -4.37 -2.28
CA PHE A 91 0.32 -4.01 -1.48
C PHE A 91 0.82 -5.20 -0.64
N LEU A 92 -0.09 -5.85 0.10
CA LEU A 92 0.22 -7.04 0.88
C LEU A 92 0.76 -8.19 0.01
N MET A 93 0.13 -8.47 -1.13
CA MET A 93 0.62 -9.47 -2.10
C MET A 93 2.02 -9.14 -2.63
N THR A 94 2.31 -7.85 -2.84
CA THR A 94 3.61 -7.41 -3.34
C THR A 94 4.69 -7.58 -2.28
N VAL A 95 4.44 -7.13 -1.05
CA VAL A 95 5.39 -7.27 0.05
C VAL A 95 5.62 -8.74 0.40
N SER A 96 4.57 -9.57 0.51
CA SER A 96 4.70 -11.00 0.86
C SER A 96 5.54 -11.78 -0.14
N ARG A 97 5.36 -11.48 -1.44
CA ARG A 97 6.14 -12.13 -2.49
C ARG A 97 7.57 -11.60 -2.60
N LEU A 98 7.82 -10.34 -2.25
CA LEU A 98 9.18 -9.78 -2.14
C LEU A 98 9.94 -10.38 -0.94
N GLN A 99 9.25 -10.69 0.15
CA GLN A 99 9.83 -11.44 1.29
C GLN A 99 10.18 -12.88 0.92
N SER A 100 9.45 -13.48 -0.02
CA SER A 100 9.61 -14.88 -0.44
C SER A 100 10.50 -15.05 -1.67
N SER A 101 10.68 -14.00 -2.49
CA SER A 101 11.51 -14.02 -3.69
C SER A 101 12.10 -12.64 -3.95
N SER A 102 13.37 -12.58 -4.33
CA SER A 102 14.04 -11.33 -4.76
C SER A 102 13.67 -10.89 -6.18
N SER A 103 12.66 -11.51 -6.80
CA SER A 103 12.34 -11.30 -8.22
C SER A 103 11.48 -10.07 -8.45
N ILE A 104 12.07 -9.07 -9.12
CA ILE A 104 11.40 -7.83 -9.57
C ILE A 104 10.21 -8.09 -10.51
N ARG A 105 10.13 -9.25 -11.17
CA ARG A 105 9.02 -9.59 -12.07
C ARG A 105 7.68 -9.66 -11.35
N VAL A 106 7.70 -10.04 -10.08
CA VAL A 106 6.52 -10.06 -9.21
C VAL A 106 5.94 -8.66 -9.04
N PHE A 107 6.81 -7.70 -8.75
CA PHE A 107 6.47 -6.30 -8.53
C PHE A 107 5.83 -5.66 -9.77
N HIS A 108 6.39 -5.90 -10.96
CA HIS A 108 5.80 -5.45 -12.23
C HIS A 108 4.44 -6.08 -12.56
N THR A 109 4.18 -7.30 -12.10
CA THR A 109 2.93 -8.00 -12.42
C THR A 109 1.75 -7.45 -11.59
N ASN A 110 2.00 -7.10 -10.33
CA ASN A 110 0.94 -6.69 -9.41
C ASN A 110 0.62 -5.19 -9.47
N LEU A 111 1.62 -4.33 -9.69
CA LEU A 111 1.44 -2.87 -9.60
C LEU A 111 1.27 -2.15 -10.93
N ASN A 112 1.53 -2.78 -12.10
CA ASN A 112 1.47 -2.06 -13.39
C ASN A 112 0.09 -1.45 -13.74
N ARG A 113 -0.97 -1.94 -13.09
CA ARG A 113 -2.33 -1.44 -13.25
C ARG A 113 -2.62 -0.21 -12.37
N PHE A 114 -1.75 0.07 -11.40
CA PHE A 114 -1.95 1.06 -10.34
C PHE A 114 -0.98 2.21 -10.40
N ILE A 115 0.22 1.99 -10.93
CA ILE A 115 1.26 3.01 -10.98
C ILE A 115 1.73 3.24 -12.41
N THR A 116 2.08 4.50 -12.69
CA THR A 116 2.68 4.87 -13.97
C THR A 116 3.98 4.08 -14.19
N GLN A 117 4.39 3.91 -15.45
CA GLN A 117 5.67 3.25 -15.77
C GLN A 117 6.86 3.95 -15.08
N LYS A 118 6.82 5.29 -14.99
CA LYS A 118 7.79 6.07 -14.23
C LYS A 118 7.74 5.74 -12.74
N GLY A 119 6.54 5.60 -12.17
CA GLY A 119 6.31 5.18 -10.79
C GLY A 119 6.90 3.81 -10.45
N MET A 120 6.75 2.84 -11.36
CA MET A 120 7.34 1.50 -11.19
C MET A 120 8.84 1.57 -10.89
N HIS A 121 9.59 2.41 -11.61
CA HIS A 121 11.03 2.55 -11.38
C HIS A 121 11.37 3.25 -10.05
N LEU A 122 10.51 4.14 -9.58
CA LEU A 122 10.74 4.90 -8.36
C LEU A 122 10.44 4.09 -7.10
N VAL A 123 9.42 3.23 -7.13
CA VAL A 123 8.97 2.49 -5.95
C VAL A 123 9.64 1.11 -5.79
N ASP A 124 10.37 0.62 -6.79
CA ASP A 124 11.00 -0.71 -6.77
C ASP A 124 11.98 -0.91 -5.60
N GLU A 125 12.92 0.01 -5.40
CA GLU A 125 13.90 -0.10 -4.32
C GLU A 125 13.27 0.13 -2.93
N PRO A 126 12.47 1.20 -2.72
CA PRO A 126 11.78 1.42 -1.44
C PRO A 126 10.92 0.24 -0.98
N ILE A 127 10.14 -0.39 -1.87
CA ILE A 127 9.27 -1.49 -1.48
C ILE A 127 10.06 -2.77 -1.14
N LYS A 128 11.22 -2.97 -1.78
CA LYS A 128 12.14 -4.07 -1.43
C LYS A 128 12.77 -3.86 -0.06
N GLN A 129 13.22 -2.64 0.22
CA GLN A 129 13.76 -2.25 1.52
C GLN A 129 12.71 -2.45 2.61
N LEU A 130 11.47 -2.03 2.35
CA LEU A 130 10.35 -2.29 3.26
C LEU A 130 10.14 -3.79 3.50
N ALA A 131 10.08 -4.60 2.45
CA ALA A 131 9.88 -6.05 2.57
C ALA A 131 10.99 -6.70 3.42
N ASP A 132 12.25 -6.33 3.19
CA ASP A 132 13.41 -6.81 3.94
C ASP A 132 13.40 -6.33 5.40
N SER A 133 13.11 -5.06 5.65
CA SER A 133 12.97 -4.49 7.00
C SER A 133 11.89 -5.21 7.82
N LEU A 134 10.74 -5.51 7.21
CA LEU A 134 9.68 -6.29 7.85
C LEU A 134 10.13 -7.74 8.11
N TYR A 135 10.79 -8.38 7.13
CA TYR A 135 11.29 -9.74 7.27
C TYR A 135 12.31 -9.88 8.41
N LYS A 136 13.29 -8.96 8.48
CA LYS A 136 14.29 -8.87 9.55
C LYS A 136 13.68 -8.62 10.92
N SER A 137 12.52 -7.96 10.96
CA SER A 137 11.74 -7.70 12.17
C SER A 137 10.78 -8.83 12.54
N ASN A 138 10.88 -9.98 11.86
CA ASN A 138 9.99 -11.14 12.02
C ASN A 138 8.50 -10.85 11.71
N ILE A 139 8.22 -9.79 10.93
CA ILE A 139 6.90 -9.51 10.37
C ILE A 139 6.83 -10.19 9.00
N ARG A 140 6.39 -11.45 8.99
CA ARG A 140 6.28 -12.27 7.78
C ARG A 140 4.86 -12.24 7.28
N LEU A 141 4.66 -11.79 6.05
CA LEU A 141 3.36 -11.84 5.40
C LEU A 141 3.19 -13.21 4.72
N PRO A 142 2.05 -13.89 4.89
CA PRO A 142 1.76 -15.10 4.13
C PRO A 142 1.66 -14.75 2.64
N ILE A 143 2.10 -15.68 1.79
CA ILE A 143 1.87 -15.55 0.34
C ILE A 143 0.38 -15.75 0.11
N GLN A 144 -0.29 -14.70 -0.35
CA GLN A 144 -1.70 -14.72 -0.72
C GLN A 144 -1.84 -14.42 -2.21
N ASP A 145 -2.73 -15.14 -2.87
CA ASP A 145 -3.12 -14.92 -4.27
C ASP A 145 -4.59 -14.55 -4.29
N TRP A 146 -4.88 -13.29 -3.99
CA TRP A 146 -6.24 -12.79 -4.06
C TRP A 146 -6.63 -12.54 -5.52
N ASP A 147 -7.82 -13.01 -5.88
CA ASP A 147 -8.48 -12.59 -7.11
C ASP A 147 -8.81 -11.09 -7.00
N LEU A 148 -8.17 -10.31 -7.86
CA LEU A 148 -8.38 -8.88 -7.95
C LEU A 148 -9.42 -8.59 -9.04
N GLU A 149 -10.68 -8.49 -8.64
CA GLU A 149 -11.75 -7.96 -9.49
C GLU A 149 -11.58 -6.44 -9.58
N PHE A 150 -11.07 -5.96 -10.71
CA PHE A 150 -10.99 -4.53 -11.02
C PHE A 150 -12.15 -4.13 -11.93
N ASP A 151 -13.25 -3.68 -11.34
CA ASP A 151 -14.27 -2.94 -12.06
C ASP A 151 -13.80 -1.47 -12.23
N ILE A 152 -12.67 -1.24 -12.91
CA ILE A 152 -12.29 0.12 -13.27
C ILE A 152 -13.05 0.47 -14.55
N GLU A 153 -14.30 0.92 -14.41
CA GLU A 153 -14.94 1.71 -15.46
C GLU A 153 -14.15 3.01 -15.61
N TYR A 154 -13.29 3.06 -16.62
CA TYR A 154 -12.67 4.29 -17.09
C TYR A 154 -13.78 5.20 -17.65
N SER A 155 -14.48 5.95 -16.79
CA SER A 155 -15.19 7.15 -17.25
C SER A 155 -14.11 8.20 -17.56
N GLY A 156 -13.84 8.42 -18.85
CA GLY A 156 -12.76 9.29 -19.34
C GLY A 156 -12.89 10.79 -19.02
N GLU A 157 -13.60 11.18 -17.96
CA GLU A 157 -13.97 12.58 -17.71
C GLU A 157 -13.26 13.27 -16.53
N ASN A 158 -12.49 12.56 -15.69
CA ASN A 158 -11.82 13.18 -14.54
C ASN A 158 -10.31 12.91 -14.48
N MET A 159 -9.58 13.21 -15.56
CA MET A 159 -8.16 13.53 -15.40
C MET A 159 -8.03 14.90 -14.71
N PRO A 160 -7.27 15.03 -13.61
CA PRO A 160 -6.86 16.34 -13.15
C PRO A 160 -6.04 16.98 -14.27
N GLN A 161 -6.59 18.03 -14.88
CA GLN A 161 -5.86 18.84 -15.85
C GLN A 161 -4.55 19.29 -15.20
N HIS A 162 -3.43 18.89 -15.79
CA HIS A 162 -2.11 19.39 -15.47
C HIS A 162 -2.16 20.93 -15.39
N ARG A 163 -2.04 21.48 -14.18
CA ARG A 163 -1.62 22.88 -14.02
C ARG A 163 -0.14 22.93 -14.37
N THR A 164 0.16 23.22 -15.64
CA THR A 164 1.44 23.79 -16.04
C THR A 164 1.59 25.12 -15.32
N PHE A 165 2.55 25.21 -14.39
CA PHE A 165 3.08 26.49 -13.95
C PHE A 165 4.01 27.02 -15.05
N HIS A 166 3.71 28.22 -15.53
CA HIS A 166 4.57 29.03 -16.40
C HIS A 166 5.74 29.61 -15.62
#